data_AF-A0A8E0KK19-F1
#
_entry.id   AF-A0A8E0KK19-F1
#
_cell.length_a   1.000
_cell.length_b   1.000
_cell.length_c   1.000
_cell.angle_alpha   90.00
_cell.angle_beta   90.00
_cell.angle_gamma   90.00
#
_symmetry.space_group_name_H-M   'P 1'
#
loop_
_entity.id
_entity.type
_entity.pdbx_description
1 polymer ?
#
loop_
_entity_poly.entity_id
_entity_poly.type
_entity_poly.pdbx_seq_one_letter_code
_entity_poly.pdbx_strand_id
1 'polypeptide(L)'
;MKRWGYILGGLIVWTVHFLGVYVIASIADVVADDGHPLSRAAVGVFTLACLIVAGGLTVVAARRWRRGGGEMGFENAIAATGGAISAISILWQGLPAVVG
;
A
#
# COMPACT_ATOMS: atom_id res chain seq x y z
N MET A 1 -3.36 11.29 -18.21
CA MET A 1 -2.50 10.76 -17.13
C MET A 1 -3.04 11.02 -15.72
N LYS A 2 -3.37 12.26 -15.32
CA LYS A 2 -3.79 12.59 -13.93
C LYS A 2 -4.97 11.75 -13.39
N ARG A 3 -6.00 11.48 -14.22
CA ARG A 3 -7.16 10.66 -13.84
C ARG A 3 -6.78 9.20 -13.57
N TRP A 4 -5.95 8.60 -14.44
CA TRP A 4 -5.42 7.25 -14.25
C TRP A 4 -4.55 7.13 -13.01
N GLY A 5 -3.68 8.11 -12.76
CA GLY A 5 -2.86 8.15 -11.53
C GLY A 5 -3.70 8.21 -10.25
N TYR A 6 -4.84 8.89 -10.27
CA TYR A 6 -5.78 8.88 -9.15
C TYR A 6 -6.45 7.51 -8.95
N ILE A 7 -7.02 6.94 -10.02
CA ILE A 7 -7.73 5.65 -9.97
C ILE A 7 -6.78 4.53 -9.53
N LEU A 8 -5.55 4.52 -10.05
CA LEU A 8 -4.54 3.50 -9.78
C LEU A 8 -3.66 3.82 -8.57
N GLY A 9 -3.87 4.95 -7.88
CA GLY A 9 -2.96 5.43 -6.84
C GLY A 9 -2.72 4.39 -5.73
N GLY A 10 -3.78 3.72 -5.27
CA GLY A 10 -3.66 2.62 -4.31
C GLY A 10 -2.81 1.47 -4.83
N LEU A 11 -3.07 1.02 -6.06
CA LEU A 11 -2.36 -0.10 -6.70
C LEU A 11 -0.89 0.23 -6.94
N ILE A 12 -0.57 1.48 -7.30
CA ILE A 12 0.81 1.95 -7.43
C ILE A 12 1.53 1.87 -6.08
N VAL A 13 0.88 2.32 -5.00
CA VAL A 13 1.45 2.21 -3.64
C VAL A 13 1.66 0.75 -3.25
N TRP A 14 0.71 -0.14 -3.57
CA TRP A 14 0.87 -1.57 -3.36
C TRP A 14 2.04 -2.15 -4.17
N THR A 15 2.23 -1.78 -5.45
CA THR A 15 3.36 -2.25 -6.26
C THR A 15 4.70 -1.78 -5.68
N VAL A 16 4.77 -0.52 -5.24
CA VAL A 16 5.96 0.02 -4.56
C VAL A 16 6.22 -0.72 -3.25
N HIS A 17 5.17 -1.02 -2.48
CA HIS A 17 5.28 -1.80 -1.25
C HIS A 17 5.81 -3.20 -1.54
N PHE A 18 5.19 -3.95 -2.46
CA PHE A 18 5.59 -5.30 -2.84
C PHE A 18 7.05 -5.36 -3.27
N LEU A 19 7.46 -4.47 -4.19
CA LEU A 19 8.84 -4.42 -4.65
C LEU A 19 9.80 -4.03 -3.52
N GLY A 20 9.42 -3.07 -2.68
CA GLY A 20 10.30 -2.61 -1.60
C GLY A 20 10.49 -3.68 -0.52
N VAL A 21 9.45 -4.39 -0.10
CA VAL A 21 9.62 -5.50 0.87
C VAL A 21 10.43 -6.65 0.27
N TYR A 22 10.26 -6.93 -1.03
CA TYR A 22 11.07 -7.92 -1.75
C TYR A 22 12.55 -7.51 -1.76
N VAL A 23 12.86 -6.26 -2.10
CA VAL A 23 14.23 -5.75 -2.10
C VAL A 23 14.84 -5.79 -0.69
N ILE A 24 14.10 -5.41 0.35
CA ILE A 24 14.59 -5.48 1.73
C ILE A 24 14.93 -6.93 2.10
N ALA A 25 14.05 -7.88 1.79
CA ALA A 25 14.29 -9.30 2.06
C ALA A 25 15.51 -9.82 1.28
N SER A 26 15.62 -9.53 -0.02
CA SER A 26 16.76 -9.95 -0.83
C SER A 26 18.09 -9.36 -0.37
N ILE A 27 18.11 -8.13 0.15
CA ILE A 27 19.32 -7.55 0.72
C ILE A 27 19.65 -8.22 2.06
N ALA A 28 18.65 -8.53 2.88
CA ALA A 28 18.85 -9.21 4.16
C ALA A 28 19.46 -10.60 3.96
N ASP A 29 18.97 -11.37 2.98
CA ASP A 29 19.47 -12.70 2.61
C ASP A 29 20.95 -12.68 2.16
N VAL A 30 21.39 -11.58 1.53
CA VAL A 30 22.77 -11.44 1.04
C VAL A 30 23.74 -10.92 2.11
N VAL A 31 23.29 -9.97 2.94
CA VAL A 31 24.17 -9.20 3.85
C VAL A 31 24.11 -9.70 5.29
N ALA A 32 23.03 -10.40 5.66
CA ALA A 32 22.76 -10.86 7.01
C ALA A 32 22.05 -12.24 6.98
N ASP A 33 21.11 -12.44 7.91
CA ASP A 33 20.19 -13.57 7.99
C ASP A 33 18.76 -12.99 7.93
N ASP A 34 17.83 -13.67 7.25
CA ASP A 34 16.46 -13.20 6.98
C ASP A 34 15.67 -12.89 8.26
N GLY A 35 16.04 -13.56 9.37
CA GLY A 35 15.46 -13.34 10.70
C GLY A 35 15.99 -12.11 11.43
N HIS A 36 16.94 -11.36 10.87
CA HIS A 36 17.61 -10.27 11.59
C HIS A 36 16.63 -9.15 12.02
N PRO A 37 16.65 -8.68 13.28
CA PRO A 37 15.70 -7.70 13.80
C PRO A 37 15.62 -6.41 12.98
N LEU A 38 16.75 -5.98 12.40
CA LEU A 38 16.81 -4.79 11.55
C LEU A 38 16.03 -4.95 10.24
N SER A 39 16.08 -6.14 9.61
CA SER A 39 15.32 -6.44 8.37
C SER A 39 13.82 -6.36 8.65
N ARG A 40 13.41 -6.98 9.75
CA ARG A 40 12.01 -6.96 10.21
C ARG A 40 11.52 -5.55 10.54
N ALA A 41 12.33 -4.76 11.23
CA ALA A 41 12.02 -3.37 11.51
C ALA A 41 11.90 -2.54 10.22
N ALA A 42 12.80 -2.74 9.25
CA ALA A 42 12.75 -2.05 7.96
C ALA A 42 11.47 -2.39 7.18
N VAL A 43 11.12 -3.68 7.07
CA VAL A 43 9.86 -4.12 6.44
C VAL A 43 8.65 -3.54 7.18
N GLY A 44 8.65 -3.56 8.52
CA GLY A 44 7.57 -3.03 9.35
C GLY A 44 7.35 -1.52 9.13
N VAL A 45 8.41 -0.71 9.20
CA VAL A 45 8.34 0.74 8.97
C VAL A 45 7.89 1.05 7.55
N PHE A 46 8.44 0.37 6.54
CA PHE A 46 8.07 0.57 5.15
C PHE A 46 6.61 0.18 4.87
N THR A 47 6.16 -0.93 5.44
CA THR A 47 4.75 -1.37 5.38
C THR A 47 3.82 -0.34 6.01
N LEU A 48 4.15 0.16 7.20
CA LEU A 48 3.34 1.17 7.89
C LEU A 48 3.23 2.46 7.07
N ALA A 49 4.34 2.93 6.50
CA ALA A 49 4.34 4.10 5.62
C ALA A 49 3.42 3.89 4.39
N CYS A 50 3.53 2.73 3.73
CA CYS A 50 2.66 2.40 2.58
C CYS A 50 1.18 2.29 3.00
N LEU A 51 0.88 1.75 4.18
CA LEU A 51 -0.48 1.66 4.71
C LEU A 51 -1.11 3.03 4.95
N ILE A 52 -0.34 3.95 5.54
CA ILE A 52 -0.81 5.31 5.79
C ILE A 52 -1.17 5.98 4.46
N VAL A 53 -0.33 5.83 3.43
CA VAL A 53 -0.58 6.41 2.11
C VAL A 53 -1.77 5.75 1.42
N ALA A 54 -1.81 4.41 1.32
CA ALA A 54 -2.91 3.68 0.68
C ALA A 54 -4.25 3.90 1.40
N GLY A 55 -4.25 3.87 2.73
CA GLY A 55 -5.40 4.17 3.57
C GLY A 55 -5.87 5.61 3.41
N GLY A 56 -4.94 6.57 3.36
CA GLY A 56 -5.23 7.99 3.10
C GLY A 56 -5.91 8.20 1.75
N LEU A 57 -5.37 7.60 0.68
CA LEU A 57 -5.97 7.65 -0.67
C LEU A 57 -7.38 7.04 -0.68
N THR A 58 -7.56 5.90 -0.02
CA THR A 58 -8.85 5.21 0.12
C THR A 58 -9.88 6.10 0.82
N VAL A 59 -9.52 6.68 1.97
CA VAL A 59 -10.40 7.55 2.76
C VAL A 59 -10.79 8.79 1.96
N VAL A 60 -9.84 9.41 1.25
CA VAL A 60 -10.12 10.57 0.40
C VAL A 60 -11.09 10.21 -0.73
N ALA A 61 -10.84 9.10 -1.44
CA ALA A 61 -11.70 8.65 -2.53
C ALA A 61 -13.11 8.28 -2.03
N ALA A 62 -13.22 7.55 -0.91
CA ALA A 62 -14.49 7.18 -0.31
C ALA A 62 -15.30 8.40 0.17
N ARG A 63 -14.63 9.40 0.77
CA ARG A 63 -15.28 10.67 1.15
C ARG A 63 -15.78 11.44 -0.07
N ARG A 64 -15.04 11.45 -1.18
CA ARG A 64 -15.48 12.10 -2.43
C ARG A 64 -16.64 11.36 -3.08
N TRP A 65 -16.62 10.03 -3.06
CA TRP A 65 -17.73 9.22 -3.55
C TRP A 65 -19.02 9.46 -2.76
N ARG A 66 -18.95 9.44 -1.43
CA ARG A 66 -20.11 9.65 -0.53
C ARG A 66 -20.75 11.03 -0.65
N ARG A 67 -19.97 12.06 -0.98
CA ARG A 67 -20.49 13.43 -1.12
C ARG A 67 -21.39 13.63 -2.35
N GLY A 68 -21.51 12.63 -3.24
CA GLY A 68 -22.52 12.53 -4.30
C GLY A 68 -22.84 13.83 -5.04
N GLY A 69 -22.27 14.04 -6.24
CA GLY A 69 -22.63 15.21 -7.05
C GLY A 69 -21.66 15.67 -8.13
N GLY A 70 -20.72 14.83 -8.57
CA GLY A 70 -19.76 15.21 -9.62
C GLY A 70 -19.60 14.13 -10.69
N GLU A 71 -19.20 14.55 -11.89
CA GLU A 71 -18.88 13.70 -13.07
C GLU A 71 -17.91 12.53 -12.78
N MET A 72 -17.22 12.54 -11.63
CA MET A 72 -16.23 11.53 -11.25
C MET A 72 -16.73 10.45 -10.28
N GLY A 73 -18.05 10.19 -10.22
CA GLY A 73 -18.63 9.22 -9.28
C GLY A 73 -18.04 7.81 -9.42
N PHE A 74 -17.90 7.33 -10.66
CA PHE A 74 -17.34 6.01 -10.96
C PHE A 74 -15.85 5.91 -10.61
N GLU A 75 -15.07 6.94 -10.93
CA GLU A 75 -13.63 6.95 -10.61
C GLU A 75 -13.37 7.01 -9.12
N ASN A 76 -14.18 7.75 -8.37
CA ASN A 76 -14.08 7.78 -6.92
C ASN A 76 -14.41 6.41 -6.31
N ALA A 77 -15.38 5.68 -6.86
CA ALA A 77 -15.69 4.32 -6.44
C ALA A 77 -14.53 3.35 -6.75
N ILE A 78 -13.98 3.38 -7.97
CA ILE A 78 -12.83 2.53 -8.32
C ILE A 78 -11.61 2.88 -7.47
N ALA A 79 -11.28 4.17 -7.32
CA ALA A 79 -10.13 4.62 -6.54
C ALA A 79 -10.26 4.19 -5.06
N ALA A 80 -11.46 4.28 -4.49
CA ALA A 80 -11.72 3.82 -3.13
C ALA A 80 -11.57 2.31 -3.00
N THR A 81 -12.17 1.54 -3.90
CA THR A 81 -12.10 0.06 -3.85
C THR A 81 -10.69 -0.45 -4.13
N GLY A 82 -10.00 0.10 -5.13
CA GLY A 82 -8.62 -0.23 -5.44
C GLY A 82 -7.67 0.13 -4.30
N GLY A 83 -7.88 1.29 -3.66
CA GLY A 83 -7.14 1.68 -2.45
C GLY A 83 -7.39 0.72 -1.28
N ALA A 84 -8.64 0.31 -1.04
CA ALA A 84 -8.98 -0.62 0.03
C ALA A 84 -8.36 -2.00 -0.18
N ILE A 85 -8.45 -2.53 -1.40
CA ILE A 85 -7.78 -3.79 -1.79
C ILE A 85 -6.27 -3.67 -1.55
N SER A 86 -5.67 -2.56 -2.00
CA SER A 86 -4.23 -2.30 -1.80
C SER A 86 -3.84 -2.30 -0.33
N ALA A 87 -4.61 -1.63 0.53
CA ALA A 87 -4.34 -1.60 1.97
C ALA A 87 -4.44 -3.00 2.60
N ILE A 88 -5.43 -3.81 2.22
CA ILE A 88 -5.57 -5.20 2.67
C ILE A 88 -4.36 -6.03 2.21
N SER A 89 -3.95 -5.89 0.95
CA SER A 89 -2.79 -6.60 0.41
C SER A 89 -1.48 -6.19 1.10
N ILE A 90 -1.29 -4.90 1.41
CA ILE A 90 -0.11 -4.41 2.15
C ILE A 90 -0.09 -4.98 3.56
N LEU A 91 -1.23 -4.98 4.27
CA LEU A 91 -1.33 -5.59 5.61
C LEU A 91 -0.95 -7.06 5.60
N TRP A 92 -1.49 -7.81 4.64
CA TRP A 92 -1.20 -9.24 4.49
C TRP A 92 0.27 -9.51 4.19
N GLN A 93 0.87 -8.74 3.27
CA GLN A 93 2.27 -8.91 2.88
C GLN A 93 3.27 -8.45 3.96
N GLY A 94 2.89 -7.48 4.79
CA GLY A 94 3.72 -7.00 5.89
C GLY A 94 3.62 -7.86 7.16
N LEU A 95 2.63 -8.76 7.27
CA LEU A 95 2.39 -9.59 8.45
C LEU A 95 3.64 -10.39 8.90
N PRO A 96 4.38 -11.08 8.01
CA PRO A 96 5.54 -11.88 8.39
C PRO A 96 6.61 -11.10 9.16
N ALA A 97 6.76 -9.79 8.93
CA ALA A 97 7.71 -8.97 9.68
C ALA A 97 7.38 -8.88 11.19
N VAL A 98 6.10 -9.05 11.55
CA VAL A 98 5.58 -8.87 12.92
C VAL A 98 5.37 -10.20 13.65
N VAL A 99 4.93 -11.25 12.94
CA VAL A 99 4.59 -12.56 13.53
C VAL A 99 5.61 -13.67 13.30
N GLY A 100 6.56 -13.49 12.37
CA GLY A 100 7.62 -14.46 12.10
C GLY A 100 8.65 -14.56 13.20
#